data_AF-A0A1I2Z5Z5-F1
#
_entry.id   AF-A0A1I2Z5Z5-F1
#
_cell.length_a   1.000
_cell.length_b   1.000
_cell.length_c   1.000
_cell.angle_alpha   90.00
_cell.angle_beta   90.00
_cell.angle_gamma   90.00
#
_symmetry.space_group_name_H-M   'P 1'
#
loop_
_entity.id
_entity.type
_entity.pdbx_description
1 polymer ?
#
loop_
_entity_poly.entity_id
_entity_poly.type
_entity_poly.pdbx_seq_one_letter_code
_entity_poly.pdbx_strand_id
1 'polypeptide(L)'
;MSDIFKTGLEAIDAECESAAKIELEKLFGDARSGQKPHMPSPQAVEAIWLRLITRKEYEFIQKIRSILKPAAAASHPRPRKEQLAEIETLVGSMLAEDRYEDRMQSFFREAARNTPEQEPFTDSQAKRLELIDATYRTGVRDALRRARHSILVELNLYKGREATEDAGFLTTWRRYSTLSPWRSVGTIVLLSLTSYLIAFVIASDSFRALLERFGFSSGTGL
;
A
#
# COMPACT_ATOMS: atom_id res chain seq x y z
N MET A 1 11.83 -10.64 6.21
CA MET A 1 10.84 -10.67 5.10
C MET A 1 10.37 -9.27 4.74
N SER A 2 9.98 -8.42 5.71
CA SER A 2 9.64 -7.02 5.41
C SER A 2 10.81 -6.27 4.75
N ASP A 3 12.03 -6.40 5.28
CA ASP A 3 13.22 -5.76 4.71
C ASP A 3 13.52 -6.21 3.27
N ILE A 4 13.37 -7.50 2.97
CA ILE A 4 13.60 -8.03 1.61
C ILE A 4 12.60 -7.44 0.61
N PHE A 5 11.35 -7.25 1.05
CA PHE A 5 10.33 -6.63 0.22
C PHE A 5 10.61 -5.15 0.01
N LYS A 6 10.91 -4.42 1.09
CA LYS A 6 11.24 -2.99 1.07
C LYS A 6 12.46 -2.71 0.19
N THR A 7 13.59 -3.36 0.45
CA THR A 7 14.81 -3.23 -0.37
C THR A 7 14.53 -3.59 -1.83
N GLY A 8 13.66 -4.58 -2.07
CA GLY A 8 13.24 -4.96 -3.41
C GLY A 8 12.48 -3.86 -4.16
N LEU A 9 11.51 -3.21 -3.52
CA LEU A 9 10.78 -2.09 -4.13
C LEU A 9 11.65 -0.85 -4.29
N GLU A 10 12.51 -0.56 -3.31
CA GLU A 10 13.46 0.56 -3.39
C GLU A 10 14.45 0.39 -4.55
N ALA A 11 14.95 -0.83 -4.77
CA ALA A 11 15.83 -1.13 -5.90
C ALA A 11 15.13 -0.92 -7.26
N ILE A 12 13.87 -1.39 -7.38
CA ILE A 12 13.06 -1.19 -8.60
C ILE A 12 12.78 0.31 -8.82
N ASP A 13 12.42 1.04 -7.76
CA ASP A 13 12.20 2.49 -7.83
C ASP A 13 13.45 3.19 -8.35
N ALA A 14 14.61 2.91 -7.75
CA ALA A 14 15.89 3.50 -8.14
C ALA A 14 16.28 3.16 -9.59
N GLU A 15 16.09 1.92 -10.02
CA GLU A 15 16.39 1.50 -11.40
C GLU A 15 15.49 2.24 -12.40
N CYS A 16 14.18 2.23 -12.17
CA CYS A 16 13.22 2.93 -13.03
C CYS A 16 13.54 4.43 -13.12
N GLU A 17 13.82 5.07 -11.98
CA GLU A 17 14.16 6.48 -11.89
C GLU A 17 15.45 6.81 -12.63
N SER A 18 16.48 5.98 -12.46
CA SER A 18 17.76 6.16 -13.16
C SER A 18 17.59 6.08 -14.69
N ALA A 19 16.77 5.13 -15.16
CA ALA A 19 16.49 4.98 -16.59
C ALA A 19 15.76 6.21 -17.15
N ALA A 20 14.73 6.71 -16.45
CA ALA A 20 14.03 7.91 -16.87
C ALA A 20 14.93 9.15 -16.84
N LYS A 21 15.81 9.28 -15.84
CA LYS A 21 16.78 10.36 -15.77
C LYS A 21 17.72 10.36 -16.99
N ILE A 22 18.22 9.20 -17.39
CA ILE A 22 19.07 9.08 -18.59
C ILE A 22 18.28 9.48 -19.86
N GLU A 23 17.01 9.09 -19.98
CA GLU A 23 16.17 9.51 -21.11
C GLU A 23 15.93 11.03 -21.13
N LEU A 24 15.70 11.64 -19.96
CA LEU A 24 15.55 13.09 -19.81
C LEU A 24 16.85 13.85 -20.13
N GLU A 25 18.00 13.34 -19.68
CA GLU A 25 19.32 13.90 -19.99
C GLU A 25 19.61 13.82 -21.50
N LYS A 26 19.20 12.74 -22.18
CA LYS A 26 19.31 12.63 -23.65
C LYS A 26 18.44 13.66 -24.38
N LEU A 27 17.22 13.92 -23.90
CA LEU A 27 16.38 14.98 -24.47
C LEU A 27 17.04 16.36 -24.42
N PHE A 28 17.90 16.61 -23.42
CA PHE A 28 18.74 17.82 -23.36
C PHE A 28 19.99 17.72 -24.23
N GLY A 29 20.64 16.56 -24.24
CA GLY A 29 21.93 16.32 -24.90
C GLY A 29 21.88 16.16 -26.41
N ASP A 30 20.72 15.86 -27.00
CA ASP A 30 20.56 15.66 -28.45
C ASP A 30 20.63 16.96 -29.29
N ALA A 31 20.99 18.10 -28.67
CA ALA A 31 21.48 19.25 -29.42
C ALA A 31 22.81 18.86 -30.12
N ARG A 32 22.71 18.41 -31.38
CA ARG A 32 23.88 18.11 -32.22
C ARG A 32 24.91 19.22 -32.09
N SER A 33 26.19 18.87 -32.02
CA SER A 33 27.31 19.83 -32.09
C SER A 33 27.05 20.85 -33.20
N GLY A 34 26.73 22.10 -32.82
CA GLY A 34 26.37 23.21 -33.72
C GLY A 34 24.89 23.60 -33.81
N GLN A 35 23.95 22.85 -33.23
CA GLN A 35 22.56 23.26 -33.08
C GLN A 35 22.36 24.04 -31.77
N LYS A 36 21.55 25.11 -31.83
CA LYS A 36 21.16 25.85 -30.62
C LYS A 36 20.40 24.91 -29.68
N PRO A 37 20.64 24.99 -28.35
CA PRO A 37 19.82 24.30 -27.38
C PRO A 37 18.35 24.65 -27.63
N HIS A 38 17.51 23.63 -27.86
CA HIS A 38 16.07 23.82 -28.02
C HIS A 38 15.38 23.22 -26.80
N MET A 39 14.34 23.90 -26.33
CA MET A 39 13.55 23.38 -25.21
C MET A 39 12.89 22.06 -25.64
N PRO A 40 13.04 20.97 -24.87
CA PRO A 40 12.42 19.70 -25.21
C PRO A 40 10.90 19.85 -25.22
N SER A 41 10.24 19.15 -26.14
CA SER A 41 8.78 19.24 -26.23
C SER A 41 8.14 18.70 -24.95
N PRO A 42 7.17 19.40 -24.37
CA PRO A 42 6.47 18.91 -23.16
C PRO A 42 5.87 17.50 -23.31
N GLN A 43 5.45 17.13 -24.53
CA GLN A 43 4.93 15.80 -24.86
C GLN A 43 6.00 14.71 -24.76
N ALA A 44 7.24 14.99 -25.18
CA ALA A 44 8.34 14.06 -25.07
C ALA A 44 8.71 13.81 -23.59
N VAL A 45 8.67 14.87 -22.79
CA VAL A 45 8.90 14.80 -21.34
C VAL A 45 7.80 14.00 -20.65
N GLU A 46 6.53 14.29 -20.96
CA GLU A 46 5.39 13.52 -20.44
C GLU A 46 5.51 12.03 -20.79
N ALA A 47 5.84 11.70 -22.04
CA ALA A 47 5.96 10.31 -22.48
C ALA A 47 7.00 9.52 -21.66
N ILE A 48 8.09 10.15 -21.25
CA ILE A 48 9.09 9.53 -20.37
C ILE A 48 8.50 9.28 -18.98
N TRP A 49 7.82 10.27 -18.39
CA TRP A 49 7.17 10.12 -17.08
C TRP A 49 6.09 9.04 -17.09
N LEU A 50 5.25 9.00 -18.12
CA LEU A 50 4.22 7.96 -18.27
C LEU A 50 4.84 6.57 -18.42
N ARG A 51 5.95 6.45 -19.15
CA ARG A 51 6.69 5.19 -19.29
C ARG A 51 7.31 4.74 -17.98
N LEU A 52 7.92 5.68 -17.23
CA LEU A 52 8.43 5.43 -15.88
C LEU A 52 7.33 4.88 -14.98
N ILE A 53 6.17 5.53 -14.93
CA ILE A 53 5.05 5.13 -14.07
C ILE A 53 4.54 3.74 -14.46
N THR A 54 4.36 3.49 -15.76
CA THR A 54 3.92 2.20 -16.29
C THR A 54 4.91 1.09 -15.96
N ARG A 55 6.21 1.36 -16.09
CA ARG A 55 7.26 0.41 -15.75
C ARG A 55 7.27 0.09 -14.25
N LYS A 56 7.17 1.11 -13.39
CA LYS A 56 7.07 0.93 -11.93
C LYS A 56 5.85 0.11 -11.54
N GLU A 57 4.69 0.40 -12.12
CA GLU A 57 3.46 -0.38 -11.91
C GLU A 57 3.70 -1.86 -12.19
N TYR A 58 4.21 -2.16 -13.38
CA TYR A 58 4.47 -3.54 -13.80
C TYR A 58 5.47 -4.24 -12.87
N GLU A 59 6.62 -3.63 -12.60
CA GLU A 59 7.67 -4.26 -11.81
C GLU A 59 7.27 -4.42 -10.33
N PHE A 60 6.54 -3.46 -9.75
CA PHE A 60 6.01 -3.59 -8.39
C PHE A 60 5.00 -4.72 -8.29
N ILE A 61 4.08 -4.85 -9.25
CA ILE A 61 3.12 -5.97 -9.30
C ILE A 61 3.86 -7.32 -9.42
N GLN A 62 4.87 -7.41 -10.29
CA GLN A 62 5.68 -8.64 -10.41
C GLN A 62 6.41 -8.96 -9.12
N LYS A 63 6.97 -7.96 -8.44
CA LYS A 63 7.65 -8.15 -7.16
C LYS A 63 6.69 -8.63 -6.08
N ILE A 64 5.51 -8.00 -5.98
CA ILE A 64 4.42 -8.41 -5.08
C ILE A 64 4.07 -9.88 -5.33
N ARG A 65 3.82 -10.26 -6.59
CA ARG A 65 3.51 -11.64 -6.96
C ARG A 65 4.65 -12.59 -6.59
N SER A 66 5.90 -12.23 -6.86
CA SER A 66 7.05 -13.09 -6.59
C SER A 66 7.23 -13.41 -5.11
N ILE A 67 6.94 -12.45 -4.23
CA ILE A 67 7.15 -12.59 -2.79
C ILE A 67 5.92 -13.17 -2.08
N LEU A 68 4.72 -12.79 -2.52
CA LEU A 68 3.46 -13.15 -1.85
C LEU A 68 2.75 -14.36 -2.46
N LYS A 69 3.11 -14.80 -3.68
CA LYS A 69 2.54 -16.02 -4.27
C LYS A 69 3.09 -17.24 -3.52
N PRO A 70 2.22 -18.10 -2.97
CA PRO A 70 2.67 -19.32 -2.31
C PRO A 70 3.30 -20.26 -3.34
N ALA A 71 4.51 -20.76 -3.07
CA ALA A 71 5.04 -21.92 -3.78
C ALA A 71 4.14 -23.13 -3.46
N ALA A 72 3.73 -23.88 -4.49
CA ALA A 72 2.75 -24.98 -4.37
C ALA A 72 3.17 -26.11 -3.40
N ALA A 73 4.43 -26.12 -2.95
CA ALA A 73 4.99 -27.15 -2.08
C ALA A 73 5.45 -26.63 -0.69
N ALA A 74 5.38 -25.32 -0.43
CA ALA A 74 5.90 -24.75 0.82
C ALA A 74 4.83 -23.97 1.58
N SER A 75 4.61 -24.35 2.85
CA SER A 75 3.92 -23.53 3.85
C SER A 75 4.75 -22.28 4.15
N HIS A 76 4.81 -21.34 3.20
CA HIS A 76 5.36 -20.03 3.49
C HIS A 76 4.43 -19.29 4.45
N PRO A 77 4.98 -18.58 5.46
CA PRO A 77 4.19 -17.75 6.34
C PRO A 77 3.48 -16.70 5.49
N ARG A 78 2.15 -16.70 5.58
CA ARG A 78 1.30 -15.70 4.96
C ARG A 78 1.74 -14.29 5.40
N PRO A 79 1.73 -13.28 4.52
CA PRO A 79 2.12 -11.92 4.89
C PRO A 79 1.23 -11.40 6.02
N ARG A 80 1.85 -10.87 7.08
CA ARG A 80 1.14 -10.30 8.24
C ARG A 80 0.44 -9.00 7.84
N LYS A 81 -0.63 -8.64 8.54
CA LYS A 81 -1.39 -7.41 8.28
C LYS A 81 -0.52 -6.16 8.35
N GLU A 82 0.41 -6.12 9.31
CA GLU A 82 1.36 -5.01 9.47
C GLU A 82 2.28 -4.89 8.25
N GLN A 83 2.70 -6.01 7.67
CA GLN A 83 3.55 -6.03 6.47
C GLN A 83 2.78 -5.49 5.26
N LEU A 84 1.51 -5.87 5.09
CA LEU A 84 0.69 -5.35 3.99
C LEU A 84 0.44 -3.84 4.12
N ALA A 85 0.25 -3.34 5.35
CA ALA A 85 0.11 -1.91 5.60
C ALA A 85 1.42 -1.12 5.36
N GLU A 86 2.56 -1.70 5.73
CA GLU A 86 3.88 -1.12 5.44
C GLU A 86 4.13 -1.03 3.92
N ILE A 87 3.78 -2.07 3.17
CA ILE A 87 3.88 -2.10 1.71
C ILE A 87 2.99 -1.04 1.07
N GLU A 88 1.74 -0.93 1.53
CA GLU A 88 0.79 0.07 1.07
C GLU A 88 1.31 1.50 1.30
N THR A 89 1.93 1.75 2.47
CA THR A 89 2.56 3.04 2.78
C THR A 89 3.76 3.31 1.87
N LEU A 90 4.61 2.31 1.65
CA LEU A 90 5.81 2.43 0.82
C LEU A 90 5.44 2.74 -0.64
N VAL A 91 4.51 1.98 -1.22
CA VAL A 91 3.97 2.23 -2.57
C VAL A 91 3.34 3.62 -2.66
N GLY A 92 2.57 4.01 -1.64
CA GLY A 92 1.97 5.34 -1.55
C GLY A 92 3.01 6.46 -1.63
N SER A 93 4.14 6.30 -0.92
CA SER A 93 5.25 7.27 -0.93
C SER A 93 6.02 7.30 -2.25
N MET A 94 6.26 6.15 -2.89
CA MET A 94 7.04 6.07 -4.13
C MET A 94 6.28 6.60 -5.35
N LEU A 95 4.95 6.54 -5.31
CA LEU A 95 4.02 7.03 -6.33
C LEU A 95 3.23 8.26 -5.84
N ALA A 96 3.79 9.03 -4.90
CA ALA A 96 3.16 10.24 -4.38
C ALA A 96 3.16 11.35 -5.46
N GLU A 97 2.03 12.05 -5.62
CA GLU A 97 1.84 13.02 -6.72
C GLU A 97 2.81 14.21 -6.63
N ASP A 98 3.04 14.70 -5.41
CA ASP A 98 3.97 15.78 -5.05
C ASP A 98 5.40 15.48 -5.49
N ARG A 99 5.86 14.23 -5.29
CA ARG A 99 7.20 13.77 -5.69
C ARG A 99 7.47 14.00 -7.19
N TYR A 100 6.46 13.86 -8.05
CA TYR A 100 6.61 14.02 -9.50
C TYR A 100 6.30 15.43 -9.97
N GLU A 101 5.39 16.14 -9.30
CA GLU A 101 5.07 17.53 -9.61
C GLU A 101 6.28 18.44 -9.42
N ASP A 102 6.98 18.32 -8.30
CA ASP A 102 8.18 19.13 -8.00
C ASP A 102 9.31 18.85 -8.99
N ARG A 103 9.46 17.59 -9.41
CA ARG A 103 10.49 17.17 -10.37
C ARG A 103 10.20 17.68 -11.77
N MET A 104 8.95 17.64 -12.19
CA MET A 104 8.54 18.17 -13.49
C MET A 104 8.76 19.68 -13.57
N GLN A 105 8.39 20.41 -12.51
CA GLN A 105 8.68 21.84 -12.40
C GLN A 105 10.18 22.14 -12.43
N SER A 106 10.97 21.35 -11.69
CA SER A 106 12.43 21.50 -11.66
C SER A 106 13.04 21.27 -13.05
N PHE A 107 12.58 20.24 -13.76
CA PHE A 107 13.00 19.94 -15.13
C PHE A 107 12.73 21.11 -16.08
N PHE A 108 11.50 21.64 -16.12
CA PHE A 108 11.18 22.75 -17.02
C PHE A 108 11.91 24.04 -16.65
N ARG A 109 12.15 24.28 -15.36
CA ARG A 109 12.96 25.43 -14.89
C ARG A 109 14.41 25.31 -15.33
N GLU A 110 14.99 24.12 -15.25
CA GLU A 110 16.35 23.84 -15.73
C GLU A 110 16.44 23.95 -17.26
N ALA A 111 15.43 23.44 -17.98
CA ALA A 111 15.31 23.59 -19.43
C ALA A 111 15.27 25.06 -19.87
N ALA A 112 14.48 25.87 -19.17
CA ALA A 112 14.35 27.30 -19.46
C ALA A 112 15.67 28.05 -19.21
N ARG A 113 16.44 27.69 -18.18
CA ARG A 113 17.75 28.30 -17.89
C ARG A 113 18.82 27.96 -18.92
N ASN A 114 18.76 26.76 -19.49
CA ASN A 114 19.78 26.26 -20.42
C ASN A 114 19.49 26.60 -21.90
N THR A 115 18.33 27.20 -22.19
CA THR A 115 17.96 27.66 -23.54
C THR A 115 18.36 29.12 -23.70
N PRO A 116 19.24 29.50 -24.65
CA PRO A 116 19.59 30.90 -24.86
C PRO A 116 18.35 31.69 -25.27
N GLU A 117 18.15 32.87 -24.67
CA GLU A 117 17.02 33.79 -24.89
C GLU A 117 16.69 33.91 -26.39
N GLN A 118 15.70 33.15 -26.86
CA GLN A 118 15.13 33.34 -28.18
C GLN A 118 13.75 33.95 -28.02
N GLU A 119 13.69 35.22 -28.43
CA GLU A 119 12.53 36.10 -28.54
C GLU A 119 11.86 36.50 -27.22
N PRO A 120 11.42 37.78 -27.11
CA PRO A 120 10.64 38.22 -25.96
C PRO A 120 9.40 37.32 -25.83
N PHE A 121 9.35 36.58 -24.73
CA PHE A 121 8.23 35.74 -24.35
C PHE A 121 6.95 36.58 -24.38
N THR A 122 6.09 36.34 -25.36
CA THR A 122 4.80 37.04 -25.44
C THR A 122 3.86 36.46 -24.38
N ASP A 123 2.97 37.29 -23.81
CA ASP A 123 1.95 36.84 -22.84
C ASP A 123 1.11 35.67 -23.37
N SER A 124 0.95 35.57 -24.69
CA SER A 124 0.23 34.47 -25.35
C SER A 124 1.03 33.16 -25.36
N GLN A 125 2.36 33.21 -25.47
CA GLN A 125 3.24 32.05 -25.35
C GLN A 125 3.33 31.56 -23.90
N ALA A 126 3.38 32.47 -22.93
CA ALA A 126 3.34 32.14 -21.50
C ALA A 126 2.04 31.39 -21.14
N LYS A 127 0.87 31.93 -21.53
CA LYS A 127 -0.43 31.26 -21.29
C LYS A 127 -0.54 29.90 -21.97
N ARG A 128 0.01 29.75 -23.18
CA ARG A 128 0.04 28.45 -23.88
C ARG A 128 0.86 27.43 -23.12
N LEU A 129 2.03 27.83 -22.60
CA LEU A 129 2.89 26.96 -21.81
C LEU A 129 2.26 26.58 -20.47
N GLU A 130 1.56 27.50 -19.79
CA GLU A 130 0.81 27.19 -18.57
C GLU A 130 -0.32 26.17 -18.82
N LEU A 131 -1.07 26.32 -19.92
CA LEU A 131 -2.15 25.40 -20.27
C LEU A 131 -1.63 23.98 -20.59
N ILE A 132 -0.51 23.95 -21.31
CA ILE A 132 0.27 22.77 -21.68
C ILE A 132 0.75 22.07 -20.40
N ASP A 133 1.42 22.79 -19.50
CA ASP A 133 1.87 22.29 -18.20
C ASP A 133 0.72 21.72 -17.35
N ALA A 134 -0.41 22.43 -17.25
CA ALA A 134 -1.57 21.98 -16.50
C ALA A 134 -2.15 20.65 -17.02
N THR A 135 -2.21 20.50 -18.34
CA THR A 135 -2.72 19.27 -18.99
C THR A 135 -1.78 18.09 -18.71
N TYR A 136 -0.47 18.29 -18.78
CA TYR A 136 0.51 17.23 -18.51
C TYR A 136 0.58 16.85 -17.04
N ARG A 137 0.49 17.81 -16.12
CA ARG A 137 0.37 17.51 -14.69
C ARG A 137 -0.84 16.65 -14.42
N THR A 138 -1.96 16.92 -15.09
CA THR A 138 -3.17 16.11 -14.96
C THR A 138 -2.94 14.69 -15.47
N GLY A 139 -2.34 14.51 -16.66
CA GLY A 139 -2.02 13.20 -17.22
C GLY A 139 -1.10 12.36 -16.33
N VAL A 140 -0.03 12.95 -15.81
CA VAL A 140 0.91 12.31 -14.89
C VAL A 140 0.23 11.95 -13.56
N ARG A 141 -0.55 12.87 -12.97
CA ARG A 141 -1.30 12.60 -11.72
C ARG A 141 -2.28 11.45 -11.88
N ASP A 142 -3.02 11.41 -12.98
CA ASP A 142 -3.99 10.35 -13.24
C ASP A 142 -3.30 9.02 -13.52
N ALA A 143 -2.13 9.02 -14.18
CA ALA A 143 -1.31 7.82 -14.32
C ALA A 143 -0.81 7.32 -12.96
N LEU A 144 -0.30 8.18 -12.09
CA LEU A 144 0.13 7.83 -10.73
C LEU A 144 -1.00 7.24 -9.89
N ARG A 145 -2.19 7.86 -9.93
CA ARG A 145 -3.38 7.35 -9.24
C ARG A 145 -3.77 5.97 -9.73
N ARG A 146 -3.80 5.76 -11.05
CA ARG A 146 -4.12 4.46 -11.66
C ARG A 146 -3.08 3.40 -11.29
N ALA A 147 -1.80 3.70 -11.39
CA ALA A 147 -0.72 2.78 -11.01
C ALA A 147 -0.82 2.40 -9.54
N ARG A 148 -0.97 3.38 -8.64
CA ARG A 148 -1.16 3.14 -7.20
C ARG A 148 -2.39 2.25 -6.94
N HIS A 149 -3.52 2.57 -7.57
CA HIS A 149 -4.73 1.78 -7.42
C HIS A 149 -4.53 0.33 -7.88
N SER A 150 -3.92 0.13 -9.05
CA SER A 150 -3.61 -1.18 -9.62
C SER A 150 -2.73 -2.03 -8.70
N ILE A 151 -1.66 -1.44 -8.17
CA ILE A 151 -0.76 -2.10 -7.21
C ILE A 151 -1.50 -2.46 -5.92
N LEU A 152 -2.33 -1.56 -5.38
CA LEU A 152 -3.10 -1.81 -4.16
C LEU A 152 -4.18 -2.88 -4.35
N VAL A 153 -4.82 -2.93 -5.52
CA VAL A 153 -5.77 -3.99 -5.89
C VAL A 153 -5.07 -5.35 -5.87
N GLU A 154 -3.89 -5.45 -6.48
CA GLU A 154 -3.08 -6.67 -6.45
C GLU A 154 -2.71 -7.06 -5.01
N LEU A 155 -2.29 -6.10 -4.18
CA LEU A 155 -1.96 -6.32 -2.77
C LEU A 155 -3.19 -6.83 -1.97
N ASN A 156 -4.37 -6.28 -2.25
CA ASN A 156 -5.62 -6.66 -1.57
C ASN A 156 -6.06 -8.10 -1.87
N LEU A 157 -5.65 -8.70 -3.00
CA LEU A 157 -5.89 -10.13 -3.28
C LEU A 157 -5.31 -11.03 -2.18
N TYR A 158 -4.21 -10.60 -1.55
CA TYR A 158 -3.56 -11.34 -0.47
C TYR A 158 -4.19 -11.06 0.92
N LYS A 159 -4.89 -9.92 1.08
CA LYS A 159 -5.72 -9.62 2.26
C LYS A 159 -6.97 -10.51 2.30
N GLY A 160 -7.72 -10.58 1.19
CA GLY A 160 -9.04 -11.24 1.11
C GLY A 160 -9.07 -12.75 1.40
N ARG A 161 -7.95 -13.45 1.31
CA ARG A 161 -7.86 -14.89 1.65
C ARG A 161 -8.03 -15.17 3.16
N GLU A 162 -8.16 -14.15 4.02
CA GLU A 162 -8.41 -14.31 5.47
C GLU A 162 -9.86 -14.77 5.69
N ALA A 163 -10.80 -14.20 4.93
CA ALA A 163 -12.22 -14.48 5.08
C ALA A 163 -12.59 -15.95 4.79
N THR A 164 -11.79 -16.65 4.00
CA THR A 164 -12.02 -18.07 3.70
C THR A 164 -11.67 -19.02 4.85
N GLU A 165 -10.80 -18.62 5.79
CA GLU A 165 -10.47 -19.45 6.96
C GLU A 165 -11.48 -19.27 8.09
N ASP A 166 -12.03 -18.06 8.28
CA ASP A 166 -13.16 -17.83 9.21
C ASP A 166 -14.44 -18.53 8.73
N ALA A 167 -14.66 -18.60 7.42
CA ALA A 167 -15.69 -19.47 6.85
C ALA A 167 -15.40 -20.97 7.11
N GLY A 168 -14.12 -21.35 7.22
CA GLY A 168 -13.67 -22.68 7.64
C GLY A 168 -14.09 -23.02 9.08
N PHE A 169 -13.99 -22.07 10.01
CA PHE A 169 -14.50 -22.23 11.37
C PHE A 169 -16.03 -22.40 11.37
N LEU A 170 -16.77 -21.53 10.66
CA LEU A 170 -18.23 -21.61 10.59
C LEU A 170 -18.72 -22.89 9.92
N THR A 171 -18.05 -23.37 8.87
CA THR A 171 -18.39 -24.63 8.21
C THR A 171 -18.04 -25.84 9.07
N THR A 172 -16.92 -25.80 9.80
CA THR A 172 -16.56 -26.83 10.79
C THR A 172 -17.56 -26.87 11.93
N TRP A 173 -17.96 -25.70 12.46
CA TRP A 173 -18.97 -25.57 13.50
C TRP A 173 -20.33 -26.06 13.03
N ARG A 174 -20.74 -25.70 11.80
CA ARG A 174 -21.97 -26.19 11.18
C ARG A 174 -21.95 -27.71 11.04
N ARG A 175 -20.85 -28.29 10.56
CA ARG A 175 -20.68 -29.75 10.40
C ARG A 175 -20.73 -30.47 11.75
N TYR A 176 -20.10 -29.94 12.79
CA TYR A 176 -20.20 -30.46 14.16
C TYR A 176 -21.63 -30.37 14.72
N SER A 177 -22.33 -29.24 14.49
CA SER A 177 -23.70 -29.04 14.95
C SER A 177 -24.72 -29.98 14.27
N THR A 178 -24.49 -30.33 13.00
CA THR A 178 -25.37 -31.23 12.25
C THR A 178 -25.14 -32.71 12.55
N LEU A 179 -23.94 -33.11 13.00
CA LEU A 179 -23.59 -34.50 13.24
C LEU A 179 -23.96 -34.99 14.65
N SER A 180 -24.16 -34.10 15.62
CA SER A 180 -24.59 -34.49 16.97
C SER A 180 -25.34 -33.36 17.70
N PRO A 181 -26.62 -33.13 17.35
CA PRO A 181 -27.44 -32.07 17.96
C PRO A 181 -27.55 -32.19 19.49
N TRP A 182 -27.51 -33.42 20.00
CA TRP A 182 -27.60 -33.69 21.44
C TRP A 182 -26.32 -33.36 22.21
N ARG A 183 -25.14 -33.44 21.56
CA ARG A 183 -23.87 -33.02 22.18
C ARG A 183 -23.72 -31.51 22.22
N SER A 184 -24.19 -30.78 21.21
CA SER A 184 -24.14 -29.31 21.21
C SER A 184 -25.11 -28.69 22.22
N VAL A 185 -26.30 -29.27 22.38
CA VAL A 185 -27.20 -28.89 23.49
C VAL A 185 -26.54 -29.23 24.83
N GLY A 186 -25.91 -30.40 24.95
CA GLY A 186 -25.16 -30.80 26.15
C GLY A 186 -24.04 -29.84 26.52
N THR A 187 -23.23 -29.36 25.57
CA THR A 187 -22.15 -28.40 25.84
C THR A 187 -22.66 -27.02 26.21
N ILE A 188 -23.75 -26.54 25.58
CA ILE A 188 -24.38 -25.27 25.94
C ILE A 188 -24.95 -25.34 27.36
N VAL A 189 -25.65 -26.43 27.70
CA VAL A 189 -26.16 -26.65 29.05
C VAL A 189 -25.02 -26.73 30.04
N LEU A 190 -23.95 -27.48 29.73
CA LEU A 190 -22.78 -27.61 30.60
C LEU A 190 -22.09 -26.25 30.83
N LEU A 191 -21.92 -25.44 29.79
CA LEU A 191 -21.35 -24.08 29.88
C LEU A 191 -22.25 -23.14 30.68
N SER A 192 -23.56 -23.24 30.52
CA SER A 192 -24.50 -22.46 31.33
C SER A 192 -24.44 -22.88 32.79
N LEU A 193 -24.32 -24.19 33.06
CA LEU A 193 -24.28 -24.75 34.39
C LEU A 193 -22.97 -24.40 35.10
N THR A 194 -21.83 -24.48 34.41
CA THR A 194 -20.54 -24.05 34.97
C THR A 194 -20.50 -22.56 35.22
N SER A 195 -21.08 -21.74 34.33
CA SER A 195 -21.21 -20.30 34.55
C SER A 195 -22.08 -19.99 35.77
N TYR A 196 -23.19 -20.71 35.96
CA TYR A 196 -24.05 -20.57 37.13
C TYR A 196 -23.37 -21.04 38.42
N LEU A 197 -22.58 -22.12 38.35
CA LEU A 197 -21.85 -22.66 39.49
C LEU A 197 -20.71 -21.72 39.92
N ILE A 198 -20.02 -21.09 38.96
CA ILE A 198 -19.04 -20.03 39.24
C ILE A 198 -19.74 -18.82 39.89
N ALA A 199 -20.87 -18.37 39.34
CA ALA A 199 -21.62 -17.26 39.92
C ALA A 199 -22.11 -17.58 41.33
N PHE A 200 -22.57 -18.81 41.57
CA PHE A 200 -23.01 -19.29 42.89
C PHE A 200 -21.85 -19.37 43.88
N VAL A 201 -20.67 -19.86 43.46
CA VAL A 201 -19.47 -19.89 44.31
C VAL A 201 -19.05 -18.47 44.70
N ILE A 202 -19.02 -17.53 43.74
CA ILE A 202 -18.68 -16.13 44.00
C ILE A 202 -19.71 -15.45 44.92
N ALA A 203 -20.99 -15.77 44.74
CA ALA A 203 -22.08 -15.22 45.56
C ALA A 203 -22.21 -15.88 46.94
N SER A 204 -21.59 -17.03 47.17
CA SER A 204 -21.68 -17.76 48.44
C SER A 204 -20.92 -17.06 49.56
N ASP A 205 -21.55 -16.98 50.74
CA ASP A 205 -20.97 -16.38 51.94
C ASP A 205 -19.69 -17.12 52.39
N SER A 206 -19.55 -18.39 52.04
CA SER A 206 -18.35 -19.20 52.28
C SER A 206 -17.13 -18.68 51.52
N PHE A 207 -17.30 -18.21 50.27
CA PHE A 207 -16.21 -17.63 49.49
C PHE A 207 -15.87 -16.21 49.95
N ARG A 208 -16.88 -15.44 50.37
CA ARG A 208 -16.69 -14.12 51.00
C ARG A 208 -15.93 -14.22 52.32
N ALA A 209 -16.30 -15.16 53.19
CA ALA A 209 -15.60 -15.42 54.45
C ALA A 209 -14.15 -15.91 54.24
N LEU A 210 -13.90 -16.64 53.15
CA LEU A 210 -12.57 -17.11 52.79
C LEU A 210 -11.70 -15.95 52.23
N LEU A 211 -12.27 -15.06 51.43
CA LEU A 211 -11.60 -13.83 50.97
C LEU A 211 -11.27 -12.87 52.12
N GLU A 212 -12.18 -12.70 53.08
CA GLU A 212 -11.93 -11.92 54.30
C GLU A 212 -10.78 -12.51 55.13
N ARG A 213 -10.70 -13.85 55.22
CA ARG A 213 -9.62 -14.55 55.92
C ARG A 213 -8.25 -14.42 55.23
N PHE A 214 -8.22 -14.15 53.94
CA PHE A 214 -7.00 -13.84 53.17
C PHE A 214 -6.72 -12.32 53.04
N GLY A 215 -7.46 -11.47 53.75
CA GLY A 215 -7.21 -10.03 53.83
C GLY A 215 -7.82 -9.20 52.70
N PHE A 216 -8.64 -9.79 51.84
CA PHE A 216 -9.43 -9.05 50.86
C PHE A 216 -10.76 -8.63 51.50
N SER A 217 -10.79 -7.43 52.09
CA SER A 217 -12.04 -6.77 52.46
C SER A 217 -12.75 -6.34 51.17
N SER A 218 -13.86 -7.00 50.83
CA SER A 218 -14.83 -6.45 49.89
C SER A 218 -15.61 -5.34 50.58
N GLY A 219 -14.93 -4.21 50.83
CA GLY A 219 -15.54 -2.97 51.26
C GLY A 219 -16.53 -2.51 50.21
N THR A 220 -17.80 -2.84 50.43
CA THR A 220 -18.91 -2.14 49.80
C THR A 220 -18.99 -0.80 50.51
N GLY A 221 -18.38 0.22 49.93
CA GLY A 221 -18.62 1.60 50.33
C GLY A 221 -20.07 1.96 50.01
N LEU A 222 -20.90 1.90 51.04
CA LEU A 222 -22.14 2.66 51.21
C LEU A 222 -22.24 3.06 52.68
#